data_AF-A0A7Y0ZIX2-F1
#
_entry.id   AF-A0A7Y0ZIX2-F1
#
_cell.length_a   1.000
_cell.length_b   1.000
_cell.length_c   1.000
_cell.angle_alpha   90.00
_cell.angle_beta   90.00
_cell.angle_gamma   90.00
#
_symmetry.space_group_name_H-M   'P 1'
#
loop_
_entity.id
_entity.type
_entity.pdbx_description
1 polymer ?
#
loop_
_entity_poly.entity_id
_entity_poly.type
_entity_poly.pdbx_seq_one_letter_code
_entity_poly.pdbx_strand_id
1 'polypeptide(L)'
;MECLATKLLSRGDTMSIELGQLAIQPASGKPVPPEWISTNRARICREVLMSVGLDAFEYVGYSTGHYGKTRSSGITLQFVSMLSGQSVYAVFNADLTRQRNTATAKAGALLPKGQFRIGKRSSFYKFWIATGLPFPRRLAAMHDYMGKLRSVLVTGSATDDRFKVGSLVPVSLTAEQFRAAVFPDNIRTISGQAPDNSRTKVPDKEMPTDHEPQGLQPISTTGASNYGNKVIREEGYKTFPYTPIDTHKPPQDQSVDEWLEAYSST
;
A
#
# COMPACT_ATOMS: atom_id res chain seq x y z
N MET A 1 -8.68 17.34 -3.00
CA MET A 1 -7.25 17.03 -2.77
C MET A 1 -7.08 15.53 -2.97
N GLU A 2 -6.46 15.12 -4.06
CA GLU A 2 -6.08 13.72 -4.24
C GLU A 2 -4.95 13.37 -3.27
N CYS A 3 -5.11 12.26 -2.54
CA CYS A 3 -4.09 11.80 -1.61
C CYS A 3 -2.98 11.04 -2.37
N LEU A 4 -1.77 10.96 -1.79
CA LEU A 4 -0.63 10.38 -2.52
C LEU A 4 -0.88 8.90 -2.82
N ALA A 5 -1.56 8.18 -1.91
CA ALA A 5 -1.95 6.80 -2.12
C ALA A 5 -2.88 6.63 -3.35
N THR A 6 -3.86 7.54 -3.56
CA THR A 6 -4.73 7.48 -4.74
C THR A 6 -3.94 7.61 -6.05
N LYS A 7 -3.00 8.56 -6.13
CA LYS A 7 -2.21 8.79 -7.34
C LYS A 7 -1.39 7.56 -7.75
N LEU A 8 -0.76 6.89 -6.78
CA LEU A 8 0.04 5.68 -7.03
C LEU A 8 -0.82 4.52 -7.52
N LEU A 9 -1.96 4.26 -6.88
CA LEU A 9 -2.85 3.18 -7.30
C LEU A 9 -3.51 3.47 -8.66
N SER A 10 -3.84 4.73 -8.96
CA SER A 10 -4.38 5.13 -10.27
C SER A 10 -3.37 4.91 -11.40
N ARG A 11 -2.07 5.01 -11.11
CA ARG A 11 -0.99 4.67 -12.05
C ARG A 11 -0.82 3.16 -12.28
N GLY A 12 -1.52 2.33 -11.51
CA GLY A 12 -1.43 0.87 -11.55
C GLY A 12 -0.39 0.28 -10.61
N ASP A 13 0.20 1.07 -9.70
CA ASP A 13 1.11 0.53 -8.70
C ASP A 13 0.35 -0.31 -7.68
N THR A 14 0.95 -1.41 -7.25
CA THR A 14 0.40 -2.25 -6.20
C THR A 14 1.08 -1.92 -4.88
N MET A 15 0.30 -1.64 -3.83
CA MET A 15 0.81 -1.29 -2.51
C MET A 15 0.24 -2.21 -1.45
N SER A 16 1.09 -2.68 -0.54
CA SER A 16 0.73 -3.53 0.60
C SER A 16 1.52 -3.09 1.84
N ILE A 17 1.05 -3.51 3.03
CA ILE A 17 1.87 -3.46 4.25
C ILE A 17 2.19 -4.90 4.62
N GLU A 18 3.47 -5.25 4.63
CA GLU A 18 3.96 -6.60 4.88
C GLU A 18 4.90 -6.57 6.07
N LEU A 19 4.59 -7.36 7.11
CA LEU A 19 5.38 -7.41 8.35
C LEU A 19 5.65 -6.01 8.95
N GLY A 20 4.66 -5.12 8.85
CA GLY A 20 4.72 -3.73 9.31
C GLY A 20 5.49 -2.77 8.40
N GLN A 21 5.96 -3.22 7.23
CA GLN A 21 6.73 -2.40 6.28
C GLN A 21 5.88 -2.11 5.04
N LEU A 22 5.97 -0.88 4.52
CA LEU A 22 5.31 -0.51 3.27
C LEU A 22 6.04 -1.18 2.10
N ALA A 23 5.33 -1.99 1.34
CA ALA A 23 5.80 -2.61 0.12
C ALA A 23 5.08 -1.99 -1.08
N ILE A 24 5.86 -1.53 -2.06
CA ILE A 24 5.36 -0.94 -3.30
C ILE A 24 5.92 -1.75 -4.46
N GLN A 25 5.04 -2.26 -5.31
CA GLN A 25 5.37 -2.92 -6.57
C GLN A 25 4.92 -1.98 -7.71
N PRO A 26 5.84 -1.23 -8.32
CA PRO A 26 5.50 -0.29 -9.38
C PRO A 26 5.07 -1.02 -10.65
N ALA A 27 4.10 -0.46 -11.37
CA ALA A 27 3.66 -1.01 -12.66
C ALA A 27 4.79 -1.05 -13.70
N SER A 28 5.79 -0.16 -13.56
CA SER A 28 6.97 -0.09 -14.43
C SER A 28 8.00 -1.18 -14.17
N GLY A 29 7.89 -1.94 -13.07
CA GLY A 29 8.88 -2.93 -12.64
C GLY A 29 10.21 -2.37 -12.13
N LYS A 30 10.42 -1.05 -12.19
CA LYS A 30 11.61 -0.38 -11.64
C LYS A 30 11.41 -0.13 -10.14
N PRO A 31 12.43 -0.37 -9.29
CA PRO A 31 12.31 -0.13 -7.85
C PRO A 31 12.10 1.35 -7.54
N VAL A 32 11.25 1.64 -6.56
CA VAL A 32 11.04 3.01 -6.08
C VAL A 32 12.29 3.48 -5.33
N PRO A 33 12.75 4.73 -5.54
CA PRO A 33 13.88 5.27 -4.81
C PRO A 33 13.67 5.22 -3.28
N PRO A 34 14.66 4.73 -2.50
CA PRO A 34 14.50 4.55 -1.07
C PRO A 34 14.30 5.88 -0.31
N GLU A 35 14.92 6.97 -0.78
CA GLU A 35 14.75 8.32 -0.22
C GLU A 35 13.32 8.85 -0.39
N TRP A 36 12.68 8.48 -1.49
CA TRP A 36 11.29 8.85 -1.72
C TRP A 36 10.36 8.07 -0.79
N ILE A 37 10.61 6.76 -0.61
CA ILE A 37 9.85 5.93 0.32
C ILE A 37 10.00 6.47 1.74
N SER A 38 11.21 6.75 2.22
CA SER A 38 11.45 7.21 3.58
C SER A 38 10.68 8.50 3.90
N THR A 39 10.63 9.43 2.94
CA THR A 39 9.93 10.71 3.07
C THR A 39 8.41 10.56 3.05
N ASN A 40 7.88 9.70 2.18
CA ASN A 40 6.44 9.61 1.93
C ASN A 40 5.74 8.47 2.69
N ARG A 41 6.48 7.52 3.26
CA ARG A 41 5.94 6.35 3.94
C ARG A 41 4.95 6.72 5.04
N ALA A 42 5.32 7.65 5.92
CA ALA A 42 4.47 8.04 7.04
C ALA A 42 3.12 8.59 6.56
N ARG A 43 3.14 9.39 5.49
CA ARG A 43 1.94 9.96 4.88
C ARG A 43 1.05 8.86 4.27
N ILE A 44 1.62 7.99 3.43
CA ILE A 44 0.91 6.91 2.75
C ILE A 44 0.29 5.95 3.78
N CYS A 45 1.07 5.50 4.75
CA CYS A 45 0.58 4.59 5.79
C CYS A 45 -0.54 5.23 6.60
N ARG A 46 -0.40 6.51 7.00
CA ARG A 46 -1.45 7.21 7.76
C ARG A 46 -2.76 7.31 6.98
N GLU A 47 -2.70 7.67 5.70
CA GLU A 47 -3.88 7.76 4.83
C GLU A 47 -4.65 6.42 4.79
N VAL A 48 -3.95 5.31 4.57
CA VAL A 48 -4.57 3.99 4.49
C VAL A 48 -5.08 3.50 5.84
N LEU A 49 -4.31 3.69 6.91
CA LEU A 49 -4.71 3.30 8.26
C LEU A 49 -5.95 4.04 8.74
N MET A 50 -6.07 5.33 8.40
CA MET A 50 -7.28 6.12 8.66
C MET A 50 -8.49 5.54 7.93
N SER A 51 -8.35 5.21 6.65
CA SER A 51 -9.43 4.63 5.86
C SER A 51 -9.88 3.25 6.36
N VAL A 52 -8.94 2.42 6.83
CA VAL A 52 -9.24 1.09 7.39
C VAL A 52 -9.81 1.20 8.82
N GLY A 53 -9.60 2.32 9.51
CA GLY A 53 -9.95 2.47 10.93
C GLY A 53 -9.05 1.64 11.85
N LEU A 54 -7.82 1.33 11.41
CA LEU A 54 -6.85 0.56 12.18
C LEU A 54 -5.79 1.49 12.75
N ASP A 55 -5.65 1.53 14.07
CA ASP A 55 -4.55 2.26 14.69
C ASP A 55 -3.26 1.44 14.68
N ALA A 56 -2.19 2.08 14.20
CA ALA A 56 -0.85 1.50 14.14
C ALA A 56 0.14 2.41 14.84
N PHE A 57 1.20 1.82 15.35
CA PHE A 57 2.14 2.47 16.24
C PHE A 57 3.56 2.40 15.66
N GLU A 58 4.24 3.55 15.69
CA GLU A 58 5.64 3.67 15.30
C GLU A 58 6.55 3.56 16.52
N TYR A 59 7.66 2.86 16.35
CA TYR A 59 8.69 2.74 17.37
C TYR A 59 9.49 4.05 17.50
N VAL A 60 9.55 4.59 18.72
CA VAL A 60 10.30 5.82 19.05
C VAL A 60 11.69 5.49 19.58
N GLY A 61 11.74 4.59 20.54
CA GLY A 61 12.94 4.31 21.30
C GLY A 61 12.72 3.26 22.38
N TYR A 62 13.77 3.01 23.16
CA TYR A 62 13.72 2.05 24.24
C TYR A 62 14.53 2.50 25.44
N SER A 63 14.19 1.94 26.60
CA SER A 63 14.95 2.06 27.83
C SER A 63 15.14 0.68 28.46
N THR A 64 16.19 0.55 29.27
CA THR A 64 16.46 -0.67 30.03
C THR A 64 16.30 -0.37 31.53
N GLY A 65 15.78 -1.34 32.28
CA GLY A 65 15.49 -1.11 33.70
C GLY A 65 15.14 -2.38 34.45
N HIS A 66 14.99 -2.22 35.77
CA HIS A 66 14.49 -3.27 36.66
C HIS A 66 13.09 -2.89 37.11
N TYR A 67 12.14 -3.80 36.94
CA TYR A 67 10.71 -3.52 37.08
C TYR A 67 10.06 -4.43 38.12
N GLY A 68 8.98 -3.93 38.72
CA GLY A 68 8.18 -4.68 39.71
C GLY A 68 8.87 -4.83 41.07
N LYS A 69 8.16 -5.49 42.00
CA LYS A 69 8.62 -5.71 43.38
C LYS A 69 9.90 -6.55 43.45
N THR A 70 10.02 -7.52 42.55
CA THR A 70 11.17 -8.42 42.42
C THR A 70 12.35 -7.80 41.67
N ARG A 71 12.22 -6.55 41.20
CA ARG A 71 13.23 -5.84 40.38
C ARG A 71 13.71 -6.70 39.21
N SER A 72 12.78 -7.31 38.49
CA SER A 72 13.09 -8.13 37.32
C SER A 72 13.63 -7.26 36.18
N SER A 73 14.73 -7.68 35.57
CA SER A 73 15.38 -6.94 34.50
C SER A 73 14.60 -7.02 33.18
N GLY A 74 14.53 -5.90 32.46
CA GLY A 74 13.77 -5.82 31.22
C GLY A 74 14.10 -4.63 30.34
N ILE A 75 13.50 -4.64 29.16
CA ILE A 75 13.50 -3.54 28.20
C ILE A 75 12.09 -3.01 28.03
N THR A 76 11.97 -1.68 27.96
CA THR A 76 10.71 -0.99 27.68
C THR A 76 10.83 -0.35 26.31
N LEU A 77 10.02 -0.83 25.36
CA LEU A 77 9.87 -0.22 24.05
C LEU A 77 8.79 0.84 24.12
N GLN A 78 9.05 1.99 23.51
CA GLN A 78 8.12 3.12 23.44
C GLN A 78 7.63 3.26 22.01
N PHE A 79 6.32 3.44 21.88
CA PHE A 79 5.65 3.60 20.62
C PHE A 79 4.72 4.81 20.65
N VAL A 80 4.45 5.37 19.48
CA VAL A 80 3.49 6.46 19.28
C VAL A 80 2.50 6.06 18.22
N SER A 81 1.21 6.26 18.49
CA SER A 81 0.14 6.04 17.52
C SER A 81 0.26 7.00 16.34
N MET A 82 0.11 6.47 15.13
CA MET A 82 0.11 7.24 13.88
C MET A 82 -1.17 8.05 13.70
N LEU A 83 -2.27 7.64 14.34
CA LEU A 83 -3.57 8.28 14.20
C LEU A 83 -3.81 9.29 15.32
N SER A 84 -3.67 8.85 16.57
CA SER A 84 -3.98 9.63 17.77
C SER A 84 -2.79 10.37 18.36
N GLY A 85 -1.56 9.98 18.02
CA GLY A 85 -0.35 10.52 18.66
C GLY A 85 -0.13 10.04 20.10
N GLN A 86 -0.99 9.15 20.62
CA GLN A 86 -0.85 8.62 21.97
C GLN A 86 0.40 7.77 22.10
N SER A 87 1.09 7.93 23.23
CA SER A 87 2.30 7.16 23.54
C SER A 87 1.93 5.91 24.33
N VAL A 88 2.35 4.75 23.84
CA VAL A 88 2.10 3.43 24.44
C VAL A 88 3.42 2.70 24.58
N TYR A 89 3.58 1.90 25.63
CA TYR A 89 4.83 1.17 25.87
C TYR A 89 4.63 -0.34 26.03
N ALA A 90 5.68 -1.12 25.73
CA ALA A 90 5.70 -2.56 25.92
C ALA A 90 6.94 -2.96 26.72
N VAL A 91 6.77 -3.75 27.77
CA VAL A 91 7.88 -4.21 28.63
C VAL A 91 8.17 -5.68 28.37
N PHE A 92 9.40 -6.00 28.02
CA PHE A 92 9.89 -7.35 27.78
C PHE A 92 10.99 -7.72 28.78
N ASN A 93 11.02 -9.00 29.18
CA ASN A 93 12.09 -9.52 30.02
C ASN A 93 13.40 -9.61 29.23
N ALA A 94 14.49 -9.14 29.83
CA ALA A 94 15.82 -9.14 29.24
C ALA A 94 16.88 -9.17 30.34
N ASP A 95 18.06 -9.70 30.04
CA ASP A 95 19.18 -9.73 30.98
C ASP A 95 20.00 -8.44 30.83
N LEU A 96 20.19 -7.75 31.96
CA LEU A 96 20.96 -6.50 32.04
C LEU A 96 22.32 -6.67 32.74
N THR A 97 22.70 -7.92 33.04
CA THR A 97 23.94 -8.24 33.76
C THR A 97 24.90 -9.03 32.89
N ARG A 98 26.20 -8.95 33.23
CA ARG A 98 27.27 -9.73 32.60
C ARG A 98 27.17 -11.19 33.05
N GLN A 99 27.10 -12.12 32.10
CA GLN A 99 27.10 -13.57 32.42
C GLN A 99 28.50 -14.14 32.72
N ARG A 100 29.58 -13.45 32.33
CA ARG A 100 30.96 -13.92 32.50
C ARG A 100 31.83 -12.79 33.04
N ASN A 101 32.92 -13.18 33.72
CA ASN A 101 33.99 -12.25 34.05
C ASN A 101 34.65 -11.76 32.76
N THR A 102 34.86 -10.46 32.69
CA THR A 102 35.63 -9.77 31.66
C THR A 102 36.80 -9.06 32.36
N ALA A 103 37.84 -8.70 31.61
CA ALA A 103 38.98 -7.95 32.15
C ALA A 103 38.54 -6.69 32.93
N THR A 104 37.47 -6.04 32.48
CA THR A 104 36.96 -4.79 33.06
C THR A 104 35.94 -4.98 34.19
N ALA A 105 35.32 -6.17 34.32
CA ALA A 105 34.21 -6.36 35.26
C ALA A 105 33.84 -7.83 35.51
N LYS A 106 33.32 -8.10 36.71
CA LYS A 106 32.85 -9.42 37.13
C LYS A 106 31.48 -9.78 36.56
N ALA A 107 31.18 -11.08 36.52
CA ALA A 107 29.84 -11.59 36.28
C ALA A 107 28.86 -11.03 37.32
N GLY A 108 27.62 -10.78 36.91
CA GLY A 108 26.59 -10.10 37.71
C GLY A 108 26.65 -8.58 37.67
N ALA A 109 27.77 -7.98 37.27
CA ALA A 109 27.83 -6.53 37.09
C ALA A 109 26.91 -6.07 35.95
N LEU A 110 26.37 -4.85 36.07
CA LEU A 110 25.50 -4.26 35.05
C LEU A 110 26.21 -4.13 33.70
N LEU A 111 25.46 -4.34 32.62
CA LEU A 111 25.86 -4.01 31.27
C LEU A 111 25.91 -2.48 31.10
N PRO A 112 26.66 -1.98 30.10
CA PRO A 112 26.62 -0.58 29.72
C PRO A 112 25.17 -0.11 29.48
N LYS A 113 24.93 1.18 29.69
CA LYS A 113 23.60 1.79 29.53
C LYS A 113 23.03 1.48 28.14
N GLY A 114 21.76 1.08 28.08
CA GLY A 114 21.08 0.69 26.84
C GLY A 114 21.40 -0.72 26.35
N GLN A 115 22.45 -1.38 26.84
CA GLN A 115 22.74 -2.75 26.44
C GLN A 115 21.88 -3.75 27.21
N PHE A 116 21.43 -4.77 26.50
CA PHE A 116 20.64 -5.86 27.04
C PHE A 116 20.95 -7.15 26.28
N ARG A 117 20.61 -8.28 26.89
CA ARG A 117 20.68 -9.60 26.25
C ARG A 117 19.33 -10.28 26.28
N ILE A 118 19.05 -11.03 25.22
CA ILE A 118 17.81 -11.78 25.08
C ILE A 118 18.12 -13.26 24.81
N GLY A 119 17.24 -14.13 25.31
CA GLY A 119 17.26 -15.55 24.97
C GLY A 119 16.32 -15.87 23.79
N LYS A 120 16.60 -16.96 23.07
CA LYS A 120 15.77 -17.46 21.96
C LYS A 120 14.33 -17.83 22.35
N ARG A 121 14.08 -18.06 23.64
CA ARG A 121 12.73 -18.37 24.16
C ARG A 121 11.98 -17.13 24.67
N SER A 122 12.62 -15.95 24.64
CA SER A 122 12.02 -14.72 25.14
C SER A 122 10.87 -14.24 24.24
N SER A 123 9.89 -13.57 24.83
CA SER A 123 8.80 -12.95 24.06
C SER A 123 9.30 -11.87 23.11
N PHE A 124 10.38 -11.17 23.47
CA PHE A 124 11.01 -10.20 22.58
C PHE A 124 11.61 -10.87 21.34
N TYR A 125 12.26 -12.02 21.51
CA TYR A 125 12.78 -12.78 20.37
C TYR A 125 11.67 -13.21 19.41
N LYS A 126 10.52 -13.66 19.94
CA LYS A 126 9.35 -14.02 19.14
C LYS A 126 8.76 -12.81 18.41
N PHE A 127 8.63 -11.68 19.11
CA PHE A 127 8.20 -10.41 18.53
C PHE A 127 9.12 -10.00 17.37
N TRP A 128 10.43 -10.05 17.58
CA TRP A 128 11.40 -9.68 16.53
C TRP A 128 11.34 -10.60 15.31
N ILE A 129 11.14 -11.92 15.49
CA ILE A 129 10.93 -12.84 14.37
C ILE A 129 9.69 -12.40 13.58
N ALA A 130 8.60 -12.04 14.27
CA ALA A 130 7.36 -11.64 13.62
C ALA A 130 7.56 -10.41 12.72
N THR A 131 8.46 -9.49 13.06
CA THR A 131 8.75 -8.29 12.23
C THR A 131 9.55 -8.60 10.95
N GLY A 132 10.06 -9.81 10.78
CA GLY A 132 10.90 -10.18 9.62
C GLY A 132 12.25 -9.45 9.56
N LEU A 133 12.65 -8.72 10.61
CA LEU A 133 13.89 -7.94 10.62
C LEU A 133 15.11 -8.86 10.75
N PRO A 134 16.25 -8.51 10.14
CA PRO A 134 17.46 -9.32 10.23
C PRO A 134 17.94 -9.40 11.68
N PHE A 135 18.37 -10.59 12.10
CA PHE A 135 19.03 -10.76 13.40
C PHE A 135 20.51 -10.36 13.32
N PRO A 136 21.08 -9.81 14.41
CA PRO A 136 22.53 -9.70 14.53
C PRO A 136 23.18 -11.09 14.53
N ARG A 137 24.43 -11.17 14.06
CA ARG A 137 25.24 -12.41 14.11
C ARG A 137 25.32 -12.99 15.52
N ARG A 138 25.27 -12.14 16.55
CA ARG A 138 25.24 -12.51 17.97
C ARG A 138 24.06 -11.85 18.65
N LEU A 139 23.23 -12.62 19.34
CA LEU A 139 22.05 -12.09 20.07
C LEU A 139 22.40 -11.08 21.17
N ALA A 140 23.63 -11.08 21.68
CA ALA A 140 24.08 -10.07 22.65
C ALA A 140 24.20 -8.66 22.03
N ALA A 141 24.31 -8.55 20.70
CA ALA A 141 24.38 -7.30 19.96
C ALA A 141 22.99 -6.81 19.48
N MET A 142 21.91 -7.31 20.10
CA MET A 142 20.55 -6.94 19.71
C MET A 142 20.27 -5.44 19.80
N HIS A 143 20.88 -4.78 20.79
CA HIS A 143 20.75 -3.35 21.04
C HIS A 143 21.18 -2.50 19.83
N ASP A 144 22.17 -2.94 19.04
CA ASP A 144 22.63 -2.25 17.84
C ASP A 144 21.58 -2.25 16.72
N TYR A 145 20.67 -3.23 16.74
CA TYR A 145 19.67 -3.41 15.69
C TYR A 145 18.36 -2.68 16.01
N MET A 146 18.18 -2.16 17.23
CA MET A 146 16.93 -1.51 17.68
C MET A 146 16.49 -0.36 16.77
N GLY A 147 17.41 0.33 16.10
CA GLY A 147 17.07 1.38 15.14
C GLY A 147 16.23 0.88 13.95
N LYS A 148 16.36 -0.41 13.58
CA LYS A 148 15.61 -1.02 12.48
C LYS A 148 14.12 -1.17 12.78
N LEU A 149 13.71 -1.15 14.04
CA LEU A 149 12.29 -1.16 14.39
C LEU A 149 11.55 0.11 13.94
N ARG A 150 12.25 1.21 13.66
CA ARG A 150 11.63 2.44 13.13
C ARG A 150 10.98 2.27 11.76
N SER A 151 11.32 1.21 11.02
CA SER A 151 10.68 0.92 9.74
C SER A 151 9.44 0.04 9.84
N VAL A 152 9.09 -0.43 11.04
CA VAL A 152 8.04 -1.41 11.28
C VAL A 152 6.89 -0.76 12.04
N LEU A 153 5.69 -0.82 11.46
CA LEU A 153 4.43 -0.49 12.10
C LEU A 153 3.90 -1.69 12.86
N VAL A 154 3.51 -1.46 14.12
CA VAL A 154 2.96 -2.51 14.99
C VAL A 154 1.54 -2.15 15.43
N THR A 155 0.76 -3.17 15.76
CA THR A 155 -0.56 -3.03 16.38
C THR A 155 -0.67 -4.02 17.54
N GLY A 156 -1.59 -3.79 18.45
CA GLY A 156 -1.81 -4.66 19.60
C GLY A 156 -2.85 -4.11 20.57
N SER A 157 -3.25 -4.95 21.51
CA SER A 157 -4.13 -4.54 22.60
C SER A 157 -3.32 -3.85 23.71
N ALA A 158 -3.71 -2.63 24.05
CA ALA A 158 -3.15 -1.88 25.17
C ALA A 158 -4.14 -1.80 26.34
N THR A 159 -3.62 -1.76 27.56
CA THR A 159 -4.36 -1.50 28.79
C THR A 159 -3.55 -0.50 29.59
N ASP A 160 -4.15 0.64 29.98
CA ASP A 160 -3.47 1.76 30.66
C ASP A 160 -2.10 2.10 30.02
N ASP A 161 -2.11 2.44 28.73
CA ASP A 161 -0.94 2.81 27.93
C ASP A 161 0.15 1.73 27.82
N ARG A 162 -0.16 0.49 28.23
CA ARG A 162 0.76 -0.64 28.17
C ARG A 162 0.26 -1.71 27.21
N PHE A 163 1.05 -2.03 26.20
CA PHE A 163 0.79 -3.18 25.34
C PHE A 163 0.89 -4.50 26.11
N LYS A 164 -0.10 -5.35 25.86
CA LYS A 164 0.03 -6.78 26.16
C LYS A 164 1.02 -7.40 25.19
N VAL A 165 2.18 -7.82 25.71
CA VAL A 165 3.31 -8.33 24.93
C VAL A 165 2.93 -9.40 23.90
N GLY A 166 2.00 -10.31 24.24
CA GLY A 166 1.56 -11.36 23.32
C GLY A 166 0.61 -10.90 22.21
N SER A 167 0.06 -9.69 22.31
CA SER A 167 -0.80 -9.09 21.28
C SER A 167 -0.06 -8.20 20.30
N LEU A 168 1.21 -7.87 20.60
CA LEU A 168 2.00 -6.96 19.78
C LEU A 168 2.47 -7.69 18.52
N VAL A 169 1.92 -7.30 17.38
CA VAL A 169 2.20 -7.89 16.07
C VAL A 169 2.43 -6.80 15.04
N PRO A 170 3.25 -7.04 14.01
CA PRO A 170 3.38 -6.11 12.89
C PRO A 170 2.06 -5.99 12.13
N VAL A 171 1.79 -4.80 11.61
CA VAL A 171 0.62 -4.58 10.74
C VAL A 171 0.81 -5.34 9.43
N SER A 172 -0.24 -6.01 8.95
CA SER A 172 -0.26 -6.57 7.61
C SER A 172 -1.56 -6.19 6.91
N LEU A 173 -1.43 -5.57 5.74
CA LEU A 173 -2.54 -5.19 4.86
C LEU A 173 -2.23 -5.71 3.47
N THR A 174 -3.15 -6.52 2.92
CA THR A 174 -3.01 -7.02 1.55
C THR A 174 -3.22 -5.90 0.55
N ALA A 175 -2.74 -6.09 -0.69
CA ALA A 175 -2.95 -5.12 -1.75
C ALA A 175 -4.42 -4.80 -2.02
N GLU A 176 -5.30 -5.80 -1.89
CA GLU A 176 -6.74 -5.64 -2.06
C GLU A 176 -7.34 -4.79 -0.94
N GLN A 177 -6.97 -5.05 0.32
CA GLN A 177 -7.41 -4.25 1.46
C GLN A 177 -6.91 -2.81 1.37
N PHE A 178 -5.64 -2.64 0.97
CA PHE A 178 -5.05 -1.33 0.74
C PHE A 178 -5.82 -0.57 -0.35
N ARG A 179 -6.09 -1.22 -1.48
CA ARG A 179 -6.84 -0.62 -2.59
C ARG A 179 -8.28 -0.29 -2.19
N ALA A 180 -8.96 -1.18 -1.47
CA ALA A 180 -10.32 -0.96 -1.00
C ALA A 180 -10.40 0.20 0.01
N ALA A 181 -9.37 0.38 0.84
CA ALA A 181 -9.28 1.49 1.77
C ALA A 181 -9.11 2.84 1.05
N VAL A 182 -8.38 2.86 -0.07
CA VAL A 182 -8.13 4.08 -0.85
C VAL A 182 -9.28 4.37 -1.83
N PHE A 183 -9.90 3.34 -2.38
CA PHE A 183 -11.06 3.43 -3.29
C PHE A 183 -12.25 2.65 -2.74
N PRO A 184 -12.96 3.18 -1.72
CA PRO A 184 -14.09 2.49 -1.10
C PRO A 184 -15.29 2.28 -2.04
N ASP A 185 -15.37 3.01 -3.16
CA ASP A 185 -16.54 3.08 -4.03
C ASP A 185 -16.78 1.86 -4.94
N ASN A 186 -15.77 1.02 -5.20
CA ASN A 186 -15.95 -0.13 -6.12
C ASN A 186 -16.79 -1.28 -5.54
N ILE A 187 -17.05 -1.30 -4.23
CA ILE A 187 -17.91 -2.33 -3.62
C ILE A 187 -19.40 -1.98 -3.80
N ARG A 188 -19.75 -0.69 -3.88
CA ARG A 188 -21.14 -0.24 -3.96
C ARG A 188 -21.75 -0.43 -5.35
N THR A 189 -20.97 -0.27 -6.41
CA THR A 189 -21.45 -0.47 -7.80
C THR A 189 -21.73 -1.93 -8.15
N ILE A 190 -21.01 -2.90 -7.56
CA ILE A 190 -21.26 -4.33 -7.84
C ILE A 190 -22.58 -4.80 -7.22
N SER A 191 -22.90 -4.36 -5.99
CA SER A 191 -24.18 -4.72 -5.34
C SER A 191 -25.40 -4.03 -5.97
N GLY A 192 -25.21 -2.84 -6.55
CA GLY A 192 -26.29 -2.07 -7.20
C GLY A 192 -26.58 -2.46 -8.65
N GLN A 193 -25.61 -3.06 -9.37
CA GLN A 193 -25.80 -3.48 -10.77
C GLN A 193 -26.15 -4.96 -10.95
N ALA A 194 -26.04 -5.78 -9.90
CA ALA A 194 -26.46 -7.18 -9.95
C ALA A 194 -27.98 -7.37 -10.23
N PRO A 195 -28.92 -6.52 -9.78
CA PRO A 195 -30.33 -6.70 -10.14
C PRO A 195 -30.65 -6.20 -11.55
N ASP A 196 -29.96 -5.15 -12.02
CA ASP A 196 -30.40 -4.37 -13.19
C ASP A 196 -29.95 -4.96 -14.54
N ASN A 197 -28.86 -5.72 -14.56
CA ASN A 197 -28.38 -6.36 -15.80
C ASN A 197 -29.17 -7.62 -16.20
N SER A 198 -30.15 -8.04 -15.40
CA SER A 198 -30.96 -9.23 -15.68
C SER A 198 -32.17 -8.96 -16.58
N ARG A 199 -32.47 -7.70 -16.93
CA ARG A 199 -33.78 -7.35 -17.53
C ARG A 199 -33.79 -6.68 -18.91
N THR A 200 -32.68 -6.63 -19.64
CA THR A 200 -32.63 -6.01 -20.99
C THR A 200 -32.05 -6.94 -22.06
N LYS A 201 -32.35 -8.25 -21.97
CA LYS A 201 -31.90 -9.24 -22.95
C LYS A 201 -33.01 -9.99 -23.69
N VAL A 202 -34.19 -9.39 -23.81
CA VAL A 202 -35.23 -9.88 -24.73
C VAL A 202 -35.69 -8.72 -25.61
N PRO A 203 -35.27 -8.65 -26.89
CA PRO A 203 -35.95 -7.82 -27.87
C PRO A 203 -37.25 -8.52 -28.27
N ASP A 204 -38.39 -7.84 -28.12
CA ASP A 204 -39.65 -8.21 -28.77
C ASP A 204 -39.44 -8.13 -30.29
N LYS A 205 -39.04 -9.26 -30.89
CA LYS A 205 -39.16 -9.48 -32.33
C LYS A 205 -40.16 -10.59 -32.51
N GLU A 206 -41.42 -10.20 -32.69
CA GLU A 206 -42.43 -11.04 -33.32
C GLU A 206 -41.94 -11.40 -34.73
N MET A 207 -41.70 -12.69 -34.94
CA MET A 207 -41.42 -13.27 -36.26
C MET A 207 -42.76 -13.62 -36.91
N PRO A 208 -43.11 -13.05 -38.08
CA PRO A 208 -44.22 -13.59 -38.85
C PRO A 208 -43.77 -14.87 -39.57
N THR A 209 -44.67 -15.84 -39.51
CA THR A 209 -44.60 -17.19 -40.05
C THR A 209 -44.43 -17.21 -41.58
N ASP A 210 -43.65 -18.18 -42.05
CA ASP A 210 -43.42 -18.46 -43.47
C ASP A 210 -44.72 -18.70 -44.25
N HIS A 211 -44.84 -18.02 -45.39
CA HIS A 211 -45.78 -18.38 -46.45
C HIS A 211 -45.01 -18.52 -47.76
N GLU A 212 -44.99 -19.74 -48.32
CA GLU A 212 -44.67 -19.96 -49.73
C GLU A 212 -45.82 -19.42 -50.60
N PRO A 213 -45.47 -18.73 -51.69
CA PRO A 213 -46.18 -18.98 -52.94
C PRO A 213 -45.26 -19.13 -54.17
N GLN A 214 -45.79 -19.94 -55.08
CA GLN A 214 -45.26 -20.42 -56.35
C GLN A 214 -45.09 -19.34 -57.44
N GLY A 215 -44.02 -19.45 -58.23
CA GLY A 215 -44.02 -19.41 -59.71
C GLY A 215 -44.19 -18.10 -60.51
N LEU A 216 -43.27 -17.95 -61.51
CA LEU A 216 -43.26 -17.06 -62.71
C LEU A 216 -42.82 -15.61 -62.49
N GLN A 217 -42.00 -14.93 -63.33
CA GLN A 217 -41.03 -15.23 -64.39
C GLN A 217 -40.16 -13.94 -64.54
N PRO A 218 -38.95 -13.99 -65.11
CA PRO A 218 -38.03 -12.84 -65.17
C PRO A 218 -38.32 -11.91 -66.34
N ILE A 219 -38.23 -10.59 -66.12
CA ILE A 219 -38.20 -9.59 -67.19
C ILE A 219 -36.98 -8.67 -67.01
N SER A 220 -36.04 -8.81 -67.95
CA SER A 220 -34.99 -7.86 -68.28
C SER A 220 -35.59 -6.62 -68.93
N THR A 221 -35.19 -5.41 -68.51
CA THR A 221 -35.19 -4.24 -69.39
C THR A 221 -34.02 -3.29 -69.11
N THR A 222 -33.23 -3.14 -70.16
CA THR A 222 -32.14 -2.22 -70.49
C THR A 222 -32.51 -0.73 -70.40
N GLY A 223 -31.50 0.12 -70.13
CA GLY A 223 -31.47 1.56 -70.49
C GLY A 223 -30.37 2.30 -69.71
N ALA A 224 -29.11 2.31 -70.12
CA ALA A 224 -28.46 3.10 -71.20
C ALA A 224 -28.43 4.63 -70.96
N SER A 225 -27.22 5.14 -70.70
CA SER A 225 -26.65 6.44 -71.14
C SER A 225 -27.12 7.72 -70.43
N ASN A 226 -26.37 8.81 -70.22
CA ASN A 226 -24.96 9.16 -70.44
C ASN A 226 -24.71 10.64 -70.00
N TYR A 227 -23.48 10.94 -69.52
CA TYR A 227 -22.68 12.19 -69.60
C TYR A 227 -23.16 13.55 -69.02
N GLY A 228 -22.21 14.24 -68.37
CA GLY A 228 -22.24 15.70 -68.17
C GLY A 228 -21.18 16.26 -67.21
N ASN A 229 -19.93 16.43 -67.68
CA ASN A 229 -18.88 17.19 -66.99
C ASN A 229 -19.23 18.69 -66.91
N LYS A 230 -19.20 19.30 -65.71
CA LYS A 230 -18.69 20.68 -65.56
C LYS A 230 -18.37 21.06 -64.10
N VAL A 231 -17.18 21.62 -63.95
CA VAL A 231 -16.59 22.32 -62.81
C VAL A 231 -17.34 23.62 -62.52
N ILE A 232 -17.37 24.08 -61.25
CA ILE A 232 -16.98 25.45 -60.78
C ILE A 232 -17.55 25.76 -59.37
N ARG A 233 -16.63 26.24 -58.50
CA ARG A 233 -16.72 27.16 -57.33
C ARG A 233 -17.03 26.63 -55.92
N GLU A 234 -15.96 26.73 -55.11
CA GLU A 234 -15.85 27.25 -53.73
C GLU A 234 -17.12 27.44 -52.91
N GLU A 235 -17.15 26.81 -51.72
CA GLU A 235 -17.61 27.49 -50.51
C GLU A 235 -16.94 26.87 -49.26
N GLY A 236 -16.26 27.71 -48.48
CA GLY A 236 -15.49 27.31 -47.33
C GLY A 236 -16.35 27.05 -46.09
N TYR A 237 -16.04 25.98 -45.37
CA TYR A 237 -16.52 25.76 -44.01
C TYR A 237 -15.35 25.53 -43.05
N LYS A 238 -15.38 26.36 -42.01
CA LYS A 238 -14.40 26.54 -40.93
C LYS A 238 -14.15 25.24 -40.16
N THR A 239 -12.92 24.75 -40.19
CA THR A 239 -12.40 23.75 -39.26
C THR A 239 -12.06 24.42 -37.92
N PHE A 240 -12.71 23.99 -36.84
CA PHE A 240 -12.28 24.29 -35.48
C PHE A 240 -11.05 23.42 -35.15
N PRO A 241 -9.95 23.98 -34.60
CA PRO A 241 -8.77 23.19 -34.25
C PRO A 241 -9.07 22.37 -33.00
N TYR A 242 -8.94 21.04 -33.12
CA TYR A 242 -8.73 20.16 -31.97
C TYR A 242 -7.47 20.63 -31.24
N THR A 243 -7.61 21.09 -30.00
CA THR A 243 -6.48 21.17 -29.07
C THR A 243 -5.93 19.75 -28.88
N PRO A 244 -4.64 19.50 -29.11
CA PRO A 244 -4.04 18.21 -28.77
C PRO A 244 -4.21 17.97 -27.28
N ILE A 245 -4.84 16.86 -26.92
CA ILE A 245 -4.76 16.33 -25.56
C ILE A 245 -3.29 15.96 -25.36
N ASP A 246 -2.66 16.47 -24.29
CA ASP A 246 -1.30 16.11 -23.91
C ASP A 246 -1.24 14.60 -23.70
N THR A 247 -0.78 13.88 -24.72
CA THR A 247 -0.50 12.46 -24.61
C THR A 247 0.76 12.33 -23.78
N HIS A 248 0.61 11.97 -22.51
CA HIS A 248 1.74 11.54 -21.68
C HIS A 248 2.56 10.50 -22.45
N LYS A 249 3.85 10.80 -22.62
CA LYS A 249 4.80 9.89 -23.29
C LYS A 249 4.75 8.51 -22.62
N PRO A 250 4.94 7.43 -23.39
CA PRO A 250 5.12 6.09 -22.84
C PRO A 250 6.19 6.08 -21.73
N PRO A 251 6.02 5.33 -20.63
CA PRO A 251 6.95 5.36 -19.49
C PRO A 251 8.41 5.01 -19.82
N GLN A 252 8.63 4.35 -20.96
CA GLN A 252 9.94 4.01 -21.51
C GLN A 252 10.71 5.23 -22.05
N ASP A 253 10.01 6.32 -22.38
CA ASP A 253 10.56 7.52 -23.03
C ASP A 253 10.58 8.75 -22.09
N GLN A 254 10.33 8.56 -20.79
CA GLN A 254 10.29 9.64 -19.79
C GLN A 254 11.63 9.85 -19.11
N SER A 255 12.04 11.10 -18.94
CA SER A 255 13.33 11.49 -18.34
C SER A 255 13.25 11.57 -16.81
N VAL A 256 14.40 11.45 -16.11
CA VAL A 256 14.47 11.54 -14.63
C VAL A 256 14.03 12.92 -14.11
N ASP A 257 14.19 13.98 -14.90
CA ASP A 257 13.73 15.32 -14.53
C ASP A 257 12.20 15.45 -14.66
N GLU A 258 11.60 14.84 -15.70
CA GLU A 258 10.13 14.73 -15.83
C GLU A 258 9.54 13.91 -14.65
N TRP A 259 10.29 12.94 -14.10
CA TRP A 259 9.91 12.24 -12.87
C TRP A 259 9.86 13.16 -11.65
N LEU A 260 10.81 14.09 -11.50
CA LEU A 260 10.91 14.97 -10.34
C LEU A 260 9.85 16.08 -10.35
N GLU A 261 9.51 16.59 -11.54
CA GLU A 261 8.51 17.65 -11.72
C GLU A 261 7.09 17.21 -11.33
N ALA A 262 6.77 15.93 -11.53
CA ALA A 262 5.48 15.35 -11.13
C ALA A 262 5.29 15.23 -9.59
N TYR A 263 6.37 15.29 -8.81
CA TYR A 263 6.32 15.26 -7.34
C TYR A 263 6.39 16.65 -6.69
N SER A 264 6.80 17.70 -7.42
CA SER A 264 6.96 19.06 -6.91
C SER A 264 5.75 19.97 -7.11
N SER A 265 4.77 19.56 -7.92
CA SER A 265 3.56 20.34 -8.15
C SER A 265 2.52 20.11 -7.06
N THR A 266 2.40 21.10 -6.16
CA THR A 266 1.42 21.24 -5.07
C THR A 266 0.00 21.51 -5.56
#